data_AF-A0A2H4R8K3-F1
#
_entry.id   AF-A0A2H4R8K3-F1
#
_cell.length_a   1.000
_cell.length_b   1.000
_cell.length_c   1.000
_cell.angle_alpha   90.00
_cell.angle_beta   90.00
_cell.angle_gamma   90.00
#
_symmetry.space_group_name_H-M   'P 1'
#
loop_
_entity.id
_entity.type
_entity.pdbx_description
1 polymer ?
#
loop_
_entity_poly.entity_id
_entity_poly.type
_entity_poly.pdbx_seq_one_letter_code
_entity_poly.pdbx_strand_id
1 'polypeptide(L)'
;IWVMIFPMLVKIDFRSLSQVGMFWRGIGVTLFINWAVKPSSMALLGWFFIGWLFRPYLPAGEIDSYVAGLIILAAAPCTAMVFVWSNLTRGEPLFTLSQVALNDAIMVVAFAPVVGLLLGLSAITVPWDTLVLSVALYIVVPVILAQLIRHRLMTDGTSRMLDCVLAKLQPVSLAALLATLILLFAFQGEQIIAQPAIIGLLAIPILIQVYLNSGLAYLLNRMMGERHCVAGPSALIGASNFFELAVA
;
A
#
# COMPACT_ATOMS: atom_id res chain seq x y z
N ILE A 1 -7.24 3.38 13.03
CA ILE A 1 -7.21 2.63 11.76
C ILE A 1 -8.54 2.72 11.01
N TRP A 2 -9.66 2.15 11.51
CA TRP A 2 -10.94 2.18 10.80
C TRP A 2 -11.42 3.59 10.38
N VAL A 3 -11.37 4.56 11.30
CA VAL A 3 -11.75 5.97 11.00
C VAL A 3 -10.92 6.59 9.87
N MET A 4 -9.67 6.14 9.71
CA MET A 4 -8.76 6.61 8.67
C MET A 4 -9.01 5.90 7.34
N ILE A 5 -9.25 4.59 7.36
CA ILE A 5 -9.45 3.78 6.15
C ILE A 5 -10.85 4.00 5.55
N PHE A 6 -11.86 4.17 6.41
CA PHE A 6 -13.27 4.16 6.02
C PHE A 6 -13.63 5.24 4.97
N PRO A 7 -13.26 6.53 5.13
CA PRO A 7 -13.56 7.56 4.12
C PRO A 7 -12.93 7.25 2.76
N MET A 8 -11.77 6.60 2.78
CA MET A 8 -11.09 6.19 1.58
C MET A 8 -11.83 5.05 0.87
N LEU A 9 -12.23 4.01 1.60
CA LEU A 9 -12.98 2.90 1.03
C LEU A 9 -14.34 3.34 0.47
N VAL A 10 -14.98 4.35 1.07
CA VAL A 10 -16.23 4.94 0.57
C VAL A 10 -16.01 5.70 -0.74
N LYS A 11 -14.82 6.28 -0.96
CA LYS A 11 -14.46 6.93 -2.24
C LYS A 11 -14.34 5.93 -3.39
N ILE A 12 -14.03 4.66 -3.12
CA ILE A 12 -13.87 3.63 -4.14
C ILE A 12 -15.16 3.48 -4.95
N ASP A 13 -15.06 3.72 -6.25
CA ASP A 13 -16.13 3.47 -7.20
C ASP A 13 -15.85 2.20 -8.00
N PHE A 14 -16.54 1.10 -7.71
CA PHE A 14 -16.41 -0.11 -8.52
C PHE A 14 -16.91 0.09 -9.96
N ARG A 15 -17.72 1.12 -10.25
CA ARG A 15 -18.07 1.47 -11.64
C ARG A 15 -16.87 2.04 -12.39
N SER A 16 -15.92 2.69 -11.70
CA SER A 16 -14.68 3.16 -12.35
C SER A 16 -13.79 2.01 -12.85
N LEU A 17 -13.98 0.77 -12.36
CA LEU A 17 -13.29 -0.40 -12.92
C LEU A 17 -13.64 -0.62 -14.40
N SER A 18 -14.81 -0.16 -14.86
CA SER A 18 -15.15 -0.20 -16.29
C SER A 18 -14.22 0.68 -17.15
N GLN A 19 -13.55 1.66 -16.54
CA GLN A 19 -12.61 2.56 -17.21
C GLN A 19 -11.17 2.03 -17.23
N VAL A 20 -10.90 0.90 -16.55
CA VAL A 20 -9.59 0.23 -16.54
C VAL A 20 -9.10 -0.09 -17.95
N GLY A 21 -10.03 -0.45 -18.85
CA GLY A 21 -9.70 -0.72 -20.25
C GLY A 21 -9.10 0.48 -21.00
N MET A 22 -9.40 1.71 -20.58
CA MET A 22 -8.91 2.93 -21.24
C MET A 22 -7.40 3.12 -21.05
N PHE A 23 -6.86 2.71 -19.91
CA PHE A 23 -5.46 2.85 -19.53
C PHE A 23 -4.79 1.49 -19.29
N TRP A 24 -5.20 0.46 -20.04
CA TRP A 24 -4.83 -0.93 -19.77
C TRP A 24 -3.31 -1.18 -19.71
N ARG A 25 -2.51 -0.46 -20.52
CA ARG A 25 -1.05 -0.60 -20.52
C ARG A 25 -0.48 -0.07 -19.22
N GLY A 26 -0.78 1.16 -18.85
CA GLY A 26 -0.32 1.75 -17.60
C GLY A 26 -0.81 1.00 -16.36
N ILE A 27 -2.05 0.52 -16.37
CA ILE A 27 -2.60 -0.30 -15.28
C ILE A 27 -1.87 -1.63 -15.19
N GLY A 28 -1.64 -2.29 -16.34
CA GLY A 28 -0.88 -3.54 -16.40
C GLY A 28 0.53 -3.41 -15.83
N VAL A 29 1.27 -2.34 -16.19
CA VAL A 29 2.60 -2.07 -15.61
C VAL A 29 2.53 -1.88 -14.10
N THR A 30 1.58 -1.06 -13.63
CA THR A 30 1.46 -0.76 -12.20
C THR A 30 1.11 -2.00 -11.39
N LEU A 31 0.20 -2.84 -11.88
CA LEU A 31 -0.16 -4.09 -11.23
C LEU A 31 1.01 -5.09 -11.20
N PHE A 32 1.70 -5.24 -12.32
CA PHE A 32 2.89 -6.09 -12.38
C PHE A 32 3.93 -5.68 -11.34
N ILE A 33 4.13 -4.36 -11.18
CA ILE A 33 5.09 -3.86 -10.20
C ILE A 33 4.58 -4.06 -8.78
N ASN A 34 3.33 -3.71 -8.49
CA ASN A 34 2.77 -3.80 -7.15
C ASN A 34 2.68 -5.22 -6.62
N TRP A 35 2.31 -6.19 -7.47
CA TRP A 35 1.98 -7.54 -7.03
C TRP A 35 3.08 -8.56 -7.31
N ALA A 36 3.90 -8.35 -8.35
CA ALA A 36 5.01 -9.27 -8.67
C ALA A 36 6.36 -8.68 -8.26
N VAL A 37 6.73 -7.52 -8.79
CA VAL A 37 8.10 -6.99 -8.61
C VAL A 37 8.35 -6.55 -7.18
N LYS A 38 7.45 -5.76 -6.60
CA LYS A 38 7.65 -5.11 -5.31
C LYS A 38 7.72 -6.11 -4.15
N PRO A 39 6.79 -7.07 -3.98
CA PRO A 39 6.88 -8.04 -2.89
C PRO A 39 8.09 -8.97 -3.06
N SER A 40 8.35 -9.44 -4.29
CA SER A 40 9.46 -10.37 -4.58
C SER A 40 10.83 -9.70 -4.45
N SER A 41 10.98 -8.47 -4.93
CA SER A 41 12.21 -7.70 -4.75
C SER A 41 12.45 -7.40 -3.27
N MET A 42 11.41 -7.17 -2.47
CA MET A 42 11.60 -6.96 -1.04
C MET A 42 12.04 -8.22 -0.32
N ALA A 43 11.47 -9.37 -0.65
CA ALA A 43 11.91 -10.65 -0.09
C ALA A 43 13.38 -10.92 -0.42
N LEU A 44 13.81 -10.65 -1.67
CA LEU A 44 15.20 -10.79 -2.09
C LEU A 44 16.12 -9.79 -1.38
N LEU A 45 15.71 -8.52 -1.28
CA LEU A 45 16.49 -7.48 -0.59
C LEU A 45 16.55 -7.75 0.91
N GLY A 46 15.46 -8.20 1.53
CA GLY A 46 15.42 -8.61 2.93
C GLY A 46 16.35 -9.78 3.21
N TRP A 47 16.30 -10.83 2.38
CA TRP A 47 17.22 -11.96 2.49
C TRP A 47 18.69 -11.55 2.32
N PHE A 48 19.00 -10.74 1.29
CA PHE A 48 20.37 -10.33 1.00
C PHE A 48 20.93 -9.33 2.03
N PHE A 49 20.20 -8.24 2.31
CA PHE A 49 20.66 -7.19 3.22
C PHE A 49 20.52 -7.62 4.67
N ILE A 50 19.38 -8.15 5.11
CA ILE A 50 19.12 -8.44 6.53
C ILE A 50 19.60 -9.85 6.89
N GLY A 51 19.30 -10.83 6.04
CA GLY A 51 19.65 -12.24 6.27
C GLY A 51 21.13 -12.59 6.06
N TRP A 52 21.86 -11.81 5.24
CA TRP A 52 23.26 -12.10 4.93
C TRP A 52 24.21 -10.93 5.24
N LEU A 53 24.05 -9.77 4.60
CA LEU A 53 25.01 -8.66 4.67
C LEU A 53 25.06 -7.98 6.04
N PHE A 54 23.91 -7.71 6.64
CA PHE A 54 23.77 -7.02 7.93
C PHE A 54 23.55 -7.97 9.11
N ARG A 55 23.49 -9.27 8.86
CA ARG A 55 23.33 -10.30 9.90
C ARG A 55 24.28 -10.12 11.10
N PRO A 56 25.57 -9.78 10.94
CA PRO A 56 26.48 -9.58 12.08
C PRO A 56 26.16 -8.34 12.93
N TYR A 57 25.44 -7.37 12.35
CA TYR A 57 25.11 -6.09 12.96
C TYR A 57 23.69 -6.04 13.53
N LEU A 58 22.92 -7.12 13.35
CA LEU A 58 21.53 -7.23 13.78
C LEU A 58 21.40 -8.23 14.94
N PRO A 59 20.46 -7.99 15.88
CA PRO A 59 20.16 -8.95 16.94
C PRO A 59 19.68 -10.28 16.34
N ALA A 60 20.35 -11.39 16.67
CA ALA A 60 20.12 -12.68 16.04
C ALA A 60 18.66 -13.19 16.16
N GLY A 61 17.93 -12.78 17.20
CA GLY A 61 16.54 -13.16 17.42
C GLY A 61 15.50 -12.30 16.68
N GLU A 62 15.90 -11.20 16.04
CA GLU A 62 14.97 -10.24 15.41
C GLU A 62 15.06 -10.19 13.89
N ILE A 63 16.04 -10.89 13.29
CA ILE A 63 16.28 -10.91 11.84
C ILE A 63 15.03 -11.35 11.08
N ASP A 64 14.41 -12.44 11.50
CA ASP A 64 13.22 -12.98 10.85
C ASP A 64 12.03 -12.02 10.97
N SER A 65 11.88 -11.38 12.12
CA SER A 65 10.86 -10.35 12.35
C SER A 65 11.07 -9.12 11.46
N TYR A 66 12.31 -8.68 11.27
CA TYR A 66 12.61 -7.58 10.36
C TYR A 66 12.35 -7.95 8.89
N VAL A 67 12.78 -9.14 8.44
CA VAL A 67 12.49 -9.62 7.08
C VAL A 67 10.98 -9.74 6.86
N ALA A 68 10.23 -10.30 7.82
CA ALA A 68 8.79 -10.39 7.75
C ALA A 68 8.12 -9.01 7.64
N GLY A 69 8.54 -8.06 8.49
CA GLY A 69 8.04 -6.68 8.46
C GLY A 69 8.29 -5.99 7.11
N LEU A 70 9.47 -6.18 6.51
CA LEU A 70 9.79 -5.64 5.19
C LEU A 70 8.90 -6.25 4.09
N ILE A 71 8.67 -7.56 4.12
CA ILE A 71 7.79 -8.24 3.14
C ILE A 71 6.34 -7.76 3.27
N ILE A 72 5.81 -7.68 4.50
CA ILE A 72 4.44 -7.21 4.75
C ILE A 72 4.28 -5.76 4.29
N LEU A 73 5.26 -4.89 4.58
CA LEU A 73 5.27 -3.50 4.14
C LEU A 73 5.23 -3.38 2.61
N ALA A 74 6.03 -4.19 1.90
CA ALA A 74 6.08 -4.16 0.44
C ALA A 74 4.81 -4.73 -0.22
N ALA A 75 4.18 -5.73 0.40
CA ALA A 75 2.95 -6.36 -0.10
C ALA A 75 1.70 -5.46 0.05
N ALA A 76 1.75 -4.43 0.89
CA ALA A 76 0.64 -3.50 1.10
C ALA A 76 0.71 -2.31 0.10
N PRO A 77 -0.11 -2.27 -0.97
CA PRO A 77 -0.12 -1.16 -1.92
C PRO A 77 -0.69 0.11 -1.26
N CYS A 78 -0.15 1.28 -1.62
CA CYS A 78 -0.68 2.56 -1.12
C CYS A 78 -1.95 2.99 -1.86
N THR A 79 -2.81 3.67 -1.13
CA THR A 79 -4.21 3.87 -1.50
C THR A 79 -4.57 5.37 -1.47
N ALA A 80 -4.22 6.10 -0.40
CA ALA A 80 -4.59 7.51 -0.24
C ALA A 80 -3.53 8.52 -0.76
N MET A 81 -2.27 8.35 -0.36
CA MET A 81 -1.22 9.35 -0.62
C MET A 81 -0.93 9.52 -2.12
N VAL A 82 -1.17 8.46 -2.89
CA VAL A 82 -0.99 8.43 -4.35
C VAL A 82 -1.83 9.46 -5.10
N PHE A 83 -2.98 9.88 -4.56
CA PHE A 83 -3.78 10.97 -5.16
C PHE A 83 -3.07 12.32 -5.05
N VAL A 84 -2.42 12.58 -3.91
CA VAL A 84 -1.68 13.83 -3.69
C VAL A 84 -0.46 13.86 -4.61
N TRP A 85 0.30 12.77 -4.66
CA TRP A 85 1.47 12.65 -5.53
C TRP A 85 1.10 12.75 -7.01
N SER A 86 0.03 12.06 -7.41
CA SER A 86 -0.52 12.14 -8.77
C SER A 86 -0.85 13.58 -9.13
N ASN A 87 -1.52 14.32 -8.25
CA ASN A 87 -1.86 15.73 -8.48
C ASN A 87 -0.60 16.60 -8.65
N LEU A 88 0.43 16.40 -7.82
CA LEU A 88 1.71 17.12 -7.93
C LEU A 88 2.42 16.85 -9.27
N THR A 89 2.30 15.64 -9.80
CA THR A 89 2.83 15.26 -11.13
C THR A 89 1.92 15.61 -12.31
N ARG A 90 0.80 16.30 -12.08
CA ARG A 90 -0.24 16.56 -13.11
C ARG A 90 -0.72 15.26 -13.77
N GLY A 91 -0.88 14.23 -12.96
CA GLY A 91 -1.35 12.91 -13.33
C GLY A 91 -2.82 12.90 -13.74
N GLU A 92 -3.19 11.93 -14.57
CA GLU A 92 -4.56 11.71 -15.02
C GLU A 92 -5.44 11.18 -13.86
N PRO A 93 -6.44 11.96 -13.37
CA PRO A 93 -7.23 11.57 -12.21
C PRO A 93 -8.00 10.26 -12.40
N LEU A 94 -8.51 10.00 -13.62
CA LEU A 94 -9.27 8.79 -13.92
C LEU A 94 -8.39 7.53 -13.84
N PHE A 95 -7.15 7.64 -14.31
CA PHE A 95 -6.16 6.57 -14.20
C PHE A 95 -5.87 6.26 -12.73
N THR A 96 -5.53 7.29 -11.94
CA THR A 96 -5.18 7.12 -10.52
C THR A 96 -6.35 6.53 -9.72
N LEU A 97 -7.57 7.01 -9.96
CA LEU A 97 -8.76 6.50 -9.28
C LEU A 97 -9.03 5.02 -9.65
N SER A 98 -8.97 4.68 -10.93
CA SER A 98 -9.18 3.31 -11.40
C SER A 98 -8.10 2.36 -10.87
N GLN A 99 -6.84 2.80 -10.85
CA GLN A 99 -5.71 2.02 -10.36
C GLN A 99 -5.81 1.75 -8.86
N VAL A 100 -6.20 2.75 -8.06
CA VAL A 100 -6.41 2.59 -6.62
C VAL A 100 -7.56 1.61 -6.36
N ALA A 101 -8.71 1.80 -7.01
CA ALA A 101 -9.85 0.89 -6.86
C ALA A 101 -9.48 -0.56 -7.20
N LEU A 102 -8.70 -0.77 -8.25
CA LEU A 102 -8.24 -2.08 -8.67
C LEU A 102 -7.22 -2.68 -7.70
N ASN A 103 -6.25 -1.89 -7.21
CA ASN A 103 -5.30 -2.35 -6.19
C ASN A 103 -6.02 -2.77 -4.90
N ASP A 104 -6.99 -2.00 -4.43
CA ASP A 104 -7.76 -2.30 -3.23
C ASP A 104 -8.59 -3.58 -3.40
N ALA A 105 -9.22 -3.76 -4.57
CA ALA A 105 -9.97 -4.97 -4.89
C ALA A 105 -9.06 -6.21 -4.90
N ILE A 106 -7.89 -6.11 -5.52
CA ILE A 106 -6.91 -7.21 -5.54
C ILE A 106 -6.38 -7.48 -4.13
N MET A 107 -6.15 -6.45 -3.32
CA MET A 107 -5.63 -6.56 -1.96
C MET A 107 -6.50 -7.42 -1.05
N VAL A 108 -7.83 -7.32 -1.16
CA VAL A 108 -8.77 -8.16 -0.39
C VAL A 108 -8.50 -9.66 -0.56
N VAL A 109 -8.06 -10.08 -1.76
CA VAL A 109 -7.93 -11.50 -2.11
C VAL A 109 -6.47 -11.94 -2.17
N ALA A 110 -5.57 -11.12 -2.71
CA ALA A 110 -4.20 -11.48 -3.01
C ALA A 110 -3.22 -11.17 -1.88
N PHE A 111 -3.54 -10.26 -0.95
CA PHE A 111 -2.61 -9.86 0.11
C PHE A 111 -2.17 -11.03 0.99
N ALA A 112 -3.12 -11.75 1.62
CA ALA A 112 -2.81 -12.89 2.48
C ALA A 112 -2.06 -14.03 1.74
N PRO A 113 -2.50 -14.48 0.55
CA PRO A 113 -1.76 -15.49 -0.21
C PRO A 113 -0.34 -15.09 -0.59
N VAL A 114 -0.14 -13.84 -1.05
CA VAL A 114 1.19 -13.35 -1.46
C VAL A 114 2.13 -13.25 -0.26
N VAL A 115 1.66 -12.67 0.85
CA VAL A 115 2.44 -12.58 2.09
C VAL A 115 2.75 -13.98 2.63
N GLY A 116 1.76 -14.88 2.69
CA GLY A 116 1.95 -16.24 3.16
C GLY A 116 2.96 -17.03 2.31
N LEU A 117 2.91 -16.88 0.98
CA LEU A 117 3.89 -17.49 0.07
C LEU A 117 5.30 -16.96 0.33
N LEU A 118 5.48 -15.64 0.40
CA LEU A 118 6.79 -15.02 0.57
C LEU A 118 7.41 -15.31 1.94
N LEU A 119 6.61 -15.25 3.01
CA LEU A 119 7.07 -15.62 4.35
C LEU A 119 7.42 -17.11 4.44
N GLY A 120 6.64 -17.98 3.80
CA GLY A 120 6.93 -19.41 3.70
C GLY A 120 8.23 -19.70 2.95
N LEU A 121 8.51 -18.97 1.86
CA LEU A 121 9.79 -19.06 1.13
C LEU A 121 10.98 -18.57 1.97
N SER A 122 10.75 -17.64 2.90
CA SER A 122 11.76 -17.17 3.86
C SER A 122 11.89 -18.07 5.10
N ALA A 123 11.22 -19.23 5.14
CA ALA A 123 11.19 -20.17 6.27
C ALA A 123 10.67 -19.55 7.59
N ILE A 124 9.89 -18.47 7.50
CA ILE A 124 9.26 -17.79 8.65
C ILE A 124 7.91 -18.45 8.90
N THR A 125 7.61 -18.78 10.16
CA THR A 125 6.32 -19.35 10.53
C THR A 125 5.19 -18.37 10.21
N VAL A 126 4.31 -18.76 9.29
CA VAL A 126 3.17 -17.94 8.86
C VAL A 126 2.03 -18.09 9.85
N PRO A 127 1.63 -17.02 10.57
CA PRO A 127 0.52 -17.09 11.51
C PRO A 127 -0.81 -16.94 10.76
N TRP A 128 -1.27 -18.02 10.13
CA TRP A 128 -2.47 -18.01 9.27
C TRP A 128 -3.72 -17.53 10.00
N ASP A 129 -3.91 -17.92 11.25
CA ASP A 129 -5.06 -17.51 12.05
C ASP A 129 -5.10 -16.00 12.24
N THR A 130 -3.95 -15.38 12.56
CA THR A 130 -3.88 -13.92 12.74
C THR A 130 -3.94 -13.19 11.41
N LEU A 131 -3.30 -13.69 10.35
CA LEU A 131 -3.37 -13.09 9.02
C LEU A 131 -4.79 -13.07 8.47
N VAL A 132 -5.51 -14.19 8.56
CA VAL A 132 -6.91 -14.28 8.08
C VAL A 132 -7.82 -13.40 8.93
N LEU A 133 -7.65 -13.40 10.26
CA LEU A 133 -8.42 -12.53 11.15
C LEU A 133 -8.17 -11.05 10.85
N SER A 134 -6.91 -10.65 10.69
CA SER A 134 -6.53 -9.27 10.37
C SER A 134 -7.07 -8.84 9.00
N VAL A 135 -6.98 -9.68 7.98
CA VAL A 135 -7.57 -9.37 6.66
C VAL A 135 -9.10 -9.27 6.75
N ALA A 136 -9.76 -10.18 7.46
CA ALA A 136 -11.21 -10.12 7.62
C ALA A 136 -11.64 -8.83 8.35
N LEU A 137 -10.98 -8.51 9.47
CA LEU A 137 -11.38 -7.41 10.34
C LEU A 137 -10.93 -6.03 9.83
N TYR A 138 -9.73 -5.91 9.25
CA TYR A 138 -9.18 -4.62 8.82
C TYR A 138 -9.37 -4.33 7.33
N ILE A 139 -9.68 -5.33 6.50
CA ILE A 139 -9.91 -5.14 5.06
C ILE A 139 -11.36 -5.48 4.70
N VAL A 140 -11.80 -6.73 4.91
CA VAL A 140 -13.11 -7.20 4.39
C VAL A 140 -14.28 -6.45 5.02
N VAL A 141 -14.35 -6.37 6.36
CA VAL A 141 -15.47 -5.72 7.05
C VAL A 141 -15.56 -4.22 6.71
N PRO A 142 -14.47 -3.42 6.77
CA PRO A 142 -14.51 -2.02 6.35
C PRO A 142 -14.93 -1.83 4.89
N VAL A 143 -14.49 -2.69 3.97
CA VAL A 143 -14.88 -2.63 2.55
C VAL A 143 -16.38 -2.86 2.40
N ILE A 144 -16.94 -3.89 3.04
CA ILE A 144 -18.38 -4.19 2.98
C ILE A 144 -19.20 -3.00 3.51
N LEU A 145 -18.83 -2.48 4.69
CA LEU A 145 -19.52 -1.34 5.30
C LEU A 145 -19.44 -0.09 4.42
N ALA A 146 -18.25 0.19 3.87
CA ALA A 146 -18.03 1.33 2.99
C ALA A 146 -18.87 1.24 1.72
N GLN A 147 -18.98 0.06 1.11
CA GLN A 147 -19.77 -0.14 -0.11
C GLN A 147 -21.27 -0.09 0.15
N LEU A 148 -21.75 -0.65 1.27
CA LEU A 148 -23.15 -0.52 1.68
C LEU A 148 -23.53 0.95 1.89
N ILE A 149 -22.66 1.72 2.55
CA ILE A 149 -22.87 3.14 2.80
C ILE A 149 -22.80 3.93 1.50
N ARG A 150 -21.80 3.73 0.66
CA ARG A 150 -21.72 4.35 -0.67
C ARG A 150 -22.98 4.09 -1.50
N HIS A 151 -23.45 2.84 -1.55
CA HIS A 151 -24.64 2.48 -2.30
C HIS A 151 -25.88 3.25 -1.81
N ARG A 152 -26.06 3.36 -0.49
CA ARG A 152 -27.13 4.17 0.12
C ARG A 152 -26.98 5.66 -0.16
N LEU A 153 -25.76 6.20 -0.21
CA LEU A 153 -25.55 7.63 -0.50
C LEU A 153 -25.69 7.98 -1.99
N MET A 154 -25.70 6.98 -2.87
CA MET A 154 -25.85 7.15 -4.32
C MET A 154 -27.25 6.75 -4.84
N THR A 155 -28.22 6.50 -3.96
CA THR A 155 -29.60 6.15 -4.35
C THR A 155 -30.29 7.27 -5.13
N ASP A 156 -29.92 8.51 -4.89
CA ASP A 156 -30.51 9.70 -5.53
C ASP A 156 -29.98 9.93 -6.97
N GLY A 157 -29.19 8.99 -7.50
CA GLY A 157 -28.63 9.04 -8.86
C GLY A 157 -27.52 10.08 -9.07
N THR A 158 -27.21 10.90 -8.06
CA THR A 158 -26.23 11.99 -8.14
C THR A 158 -25.12 11.80 -7.09
N SER A 159 -23.87 12.17 -7.39
CA SER A 159 -22.74 12.08 -6.43
C SER A 159 -22.80 13.10 -5.29
N ARG A 160 -23.75 14.04 -5.32
CA ARG A 160 -23.77 15.22 -4.44
C ARG A 160 -23.81 14.90 -2.95
N MET A 161 -24.62 13.92 -2.54
CA MET A 161 -24.71 13.52 -1.12
C MET A 161 -23.44 12.81 -0.65
N LEU A 162 -22.89 11.94 -1.51
CA LEU A 162 -21.60 11.31 -1.29
C LEU A 162 -20.48 12.36 -1.14
N ASP A 163 -20.39 13.32 -2.06
CA ASP A 163 -19.37 14.37 -2.04
C ASP A 163 -19.45 15.23 -0.77
N CYS A 164 -20.66 15.57 -0.31
CA CYS A 164 -20.88 16.30 0.94
C CYS A 164 -20.39 15.52 2.16
N VAL A 165 -20.70 14.22 2.23
CA VAL A 165 -20.26 13.36 3.33
C VAL A 165 -18.75 13.16 3.29
N LEU A 166 -18.17 12.94 2.11
CA LEU A 166 -16.72 12.82 1.94
C LEU A 166 -15.98 14.10 2.34
N ALA A 167 -16.51 15.28 2.00
CA ALA A 167 -15.93 16.56 2.40
C ALA A 167 -15.88 16.73 3.92
N LYS A 168 -16.88 16.21 4.65
CA LYS A 168 -16.90 16.22 6.12
C LYS A 168 -16.00 15.14 6.73
N LEU A 169 -15.88 13.98 6.09
CA LEU A 169 -15.07 12.86 6.58
C LEU A 169 -13.57 13.05 6.33
N GLN A 170 -13.19 13.78 5.27
CA GLN A 170 -11.79 14.00 4.91
C GLN A 170 -10.94 14.65 6.03
N PRO A 171 -11.36 15.75 6.70
CA PRO A 171 -10.59 16.30 7.83
C PRO A 171 -10.51 15.34 9.02
N VAL A 172 -11.56 14.56 9.28
CA VAL A 172 -11.58 13.54 10.35
C VAL A 172 -10.59 12.41 10.05
N SER A 173 -10.55 11.95 8.80
CA SER A 173 -9.60 10.96 8.30
C SER A 173 -8.15 11.43 8.48
N LEU A 174 -7.88 12.69 8.13
CA LEU A 174 -6.57 13.29 8.27
C LEU A 174 -6.17 13.42 9.74
N ALA A 175 -7.09 13.88 10.60
CA ALA A 175 -6.86 13.94 12.04
C ALA A 175 -6.58 12.55 12.64
N ALA A 176 -7.33 11.52 12.22
CA ALA A 176 -7.11 10.14 12.66
C ALA A 176 -5.76 9.58 12.18
N LEU A 177 -5.34 9.89 10.95
CA LEU A 177 -4.02 9.52 10.41
C LEU A 177 -2.91 10.18 11.22
N LEU A 178 -2.98 11.50 11.44
CA LEU A 178 -2.01 12.25 12.24
C LEU A 178 -1.95 11.76 13.69
N ALA A 179 -3.11 11.49 14.30
CA ALA A 179 -3.18 10.92 15.65
C ALA A 179 -2.55 9.53 15.71
N THR A 180 -2.79 8.68 14.69
CA THR A 180 -2.16 7.35 14.59
C THR A 180 -0.64 7.48 14.46
N LEU A 181 -0.15 8.44 13.67
CA LEU A 181 1.28 8.70 13.51
C LEU A 181 1.89 9.17 14.84
N ILE A 182 1.27 10.12 15.54
CA ILE A 182 1.73 10.58 16.86
C ILE A 182 1.79 9.40 17.85
N LEU A 183 0.74 8.58 17.91
CA LEU A 183 0.70 7.40 18.79
C LEU A 183 1.79 6.39 18.44
N LEU A 184 1.99 6.10 17.16
CA LEU A 184 3.00 5.16 16.69
C LEU A 184 4.41 5.62 17.07
N PHE A 185 4.74 6.90 16.82
CA PHE A 185 6.02 7.47 17.22
C PHE A 185 6.17 7.59 18.74
N ALA A 186 5.09 7.85 19.48
CA ALA A 186 5.12 7.89 20.93
C ALA A 186 5.42 6.49 21.53
N PHE A 187 4.77 5.45 21.02
CA PHE A 187 4.99 4.07 21.49
C PHE A 187 6.32 3.48 21.01
N GLN A 188 6.80 3.85 19.83
CA GLN A 188 8.08 3.39 19.29
C GLN A 188 9.26 4.32 19.66
N GLY A 189 9.02 5.39 20.42
CA GLY A 189 10.02 6.42 20.70
C GLY A 189 11.27 5.89 21.40
N GLU A 190 11.10 5.01 22.39
CA GLU A 190 12.25 4.39 23.09
C GLU A 190 13.09 3.55 22.13
N GLN A 191 12.46 2.76 21.25
CA GLN A 191 13.18 1.94 20.28
C GLN A 191 13.91 2.78 19.22
N ILE A 192 13.30 3.89 18.80
CA ILE A 192 13.93 4.83 17.85
C ILE A 192 15.23 5.40 18.44
N ILE A 193 15.24 5.72 19.73
CA ILE A 193 16.42 6.26 20.41
C ILE A 193 17.44 5.16 20.72
N ALA A 194 16.98 3.96 21.11
CA ALA A 194 17.85 2.86 21.50
C ALA A 194 18.56 2.19 20.29
N GLN A 195 17.91 2.14 19.12
CA GLN A 195 18.36 1.37 17.97
C GLN A 195 18.51 2.17 16.66
N PRO A 196 19.16 3.36 16.65
CA PRO A 196 19.25 4.20 15.45
C PRO A 196 20.05 3.54 14.32
N ALA A 197 21.08 2.76 14.67
CA ALA A 197 21.89 2.03 13.69
C ALA A 197 21.07 0.97 12.94
N ILE A 198 20.21 0.23 13.65
CA ILE A 198 19.35 -0.81 13.06
C ILE A 198 18.35 -0.17 12.09
N ILE A 199 17.73 0.94 12.50
CA ILE A 199 16.81 1.71 11.62
C ILE A 199 17.53 2.17 10.35
N GLY A 200 18.76 2.68 10.49
CA GLY A 200 19.59 3.06 9.34
C GLY A 200 19.87 1.89 8.39
N LEU A 201 20.19 0.71 8.93
CA LEU A 201 20.41 -0.50 8.14
C LEU A 201 19.14 -0.96 7.43
N LEU A 202 17.98 -0.94 8.10
CA LEU A 202 16.68 -1.29 7.50
C LEU A 202 16.24 -0.29 6.43
N ALA A 203 16.61 0.99 6.57
CA ALA A 203 16.28 2.02 5.59
C ALA A 203 16.98 1.79 4.24
N ILE A 204 18.17 1.16 4.21
CA ILE A 204 18.93 0.91 2.98
C ILE A 204 18.14 0.08 1.96
N PRO A 205 17.69 -1.16 2.26
CA PRO A 205 16.92 -1.95 1.30
C PRO A 205 15.59 -1.28 0.94
N ILE A 206 14.94 -0.60 1.88
CA ILE A 206 13.69 0.15 1.61
C ILE A 206 13.93 1.25 0.57
N LEU A 207 14.99 2.07 0.74
CA LEU A 207 15.32 3.14 -0.20
C LEU A 207 15.66 2.58 -1.58
N ILE A 208 16.51 1.56 -1.64
CA ILE A 208 16.85 0.88 -2.91
C ILE A 208 15.58 0.42 -3.61
N GLN A 209 14.68 -0.24 -2.88
CA GLN A 209 13.42 -0.72 -3.44
C GLN A 209 12.54 0.42 -3.94
N VAL A 210 12.35 1.49 -3.17
CA VAL A 210 11.48 2.61 -3.53
C VAL A 210 11.95 3.25 -4.84
N TYR A 211 13.25 3.52 -4.97
CA TYR A 211 13.80 4.09 -6.21
C TYR A 211 13.77 3.09 -7.37
N LEU A 212 14.04 1.81 -7.12
CA LEU A 212 13.98 0.77 -8.15
C LEU A 212 12.56 0.61 -8.70
N ASN A 213 11.55 0.49 -7.83
CA ASN A 213 10.17 0.32 -8.24
C ASN A 213 9.64 1.56 -8.96
N SER A 214 9.93 2.76 -8.43
CA SER A 214 9.56 4.03 -9.08
C SER A 214 10.18 4.15 -10.48
N GLY A 215 11.49 3.92 -10.58
CA GLY A 215 12.24 4.00 -11.83
C GLY A 215 11.78 2.96 -12.85
N LEU A 216 11.59 1.70 -12.41
CA LEU A 216 11.12 0.62 -13.26
C LEU A 216 9.69 0.87 -13.75
N ALA A 217 8.79 1.33 -12.88
CA ALA A 217 7.43 1.69 -13.24
C ALA A 217 7.39 2.80 -14.27
N TYR A 218 8.14 3.87 -14.03
CA TYR A 218 8.21 4.98 -14.96
C TYR A 218 8.75 4.51 -16.32
N LEU A 219 9.86 3.76 -16.33
CA LEU A 219 10.50 3.30 -17.55
C LEU A 219 9.61 2.34 -18.34
N LEU A 220 8.99 1.34 -17.69
CA LEU A 220 8.11 0.38 -18.35
C LEU A 220 6.88 1.07 -18.95
N ASN A 221 6.29 2.05 -18.26
CA ASN A 221 5.20 2.85 -18.84
C ASN A 221 5.66 3.60 -20.10
N ARG A 222 6.84 4.24 -20.05
CA ARG A 222 7.40 4.95 -21.20
C ARG A 222 7.70 4.01 -22.36
N MET A 223 8.19 2.79 -22.08
CA MET A 223 8.43 1.74 -23.09
C MET A 223 7.11 1.25 -23.72
N MET A 224 6.02 1.20 -22.97
CA MET A 224 4.69 0.85 -23.49
C MET A 224 3.99 2.00 -24.24
N GLY A 225 4.66 3.15 -24.36
CA GLY A 225 4.16 4.33 -25.07
C GLY A 225 3.21 5.21 -24.26
N GLU A 226 3.16 5.03 -22.93
CA GLU A 226 2.30 5.84 -22.06
C GLU A 226 2.83 7.27 -21.91
N ARG A 227 1.89 8.20 -21.76
CA ARG A 227 2.19 9.62 -21.51
C ARG A 227 2.64 9.82 -20.07
N HIS A 228 3.33 10.94 -19.81
CA HIS A 228 3.79 11.28 -18.46
C HIS A 228 2.64 11.37 -17.45
N CYS A 229 1.45 11.83 -17.88
CA CYS A 229 0.27 11.90 -17.01
C CYS A 229 -0.22 10.53 -16.51
N VAL A 230 0.20 9.42 -17.13
CA VAL A 230 -0.06 8.04 -16.67
C VAL A 230 1.19 7.45 -16.02
N ALA A 231 2.35 7.63 -16.66
CA ALA A 231 3.63 7.10 -16.17
C ALA A 231 4.06 7.68 -14.81
N GLY A 232 3.83 8.97 -14.57
CA GLY A 232 4.14 9.65 -13.31
C GLY A 232 3.36 9.06 -12.13
N PRO A 233 2.02 9.05 -12.19
CA PRO A 233 1.21 8.40 -11.16
C PRO A 233 1.51 6.91 -11.01
N SER A 234 1.70 6.17 -12.10
CA SER A 234 2.06 4.75 -12.05
C SER A 234 3.36 4.52 -11.26
N ALA A 235 4.37 5.36 -11.47
CA ALA A 235 5.63 5.27 -10.72
C ALA A 235 5.47 5.52 -9.22
N LEU A 236 4.67 6.54 -8.87
CA LEU A 236 4.40 6.88 -7.47
C LEU A 236 3.56 5.81 -6.78
N ILE A 237 2.58 5.23 -7.49
CA ILE A 237 1.77 4.11 -6.99
C ILE A 237 2.66 2.87 -6.80
N GLY A 238 3.52 2.57 -7.77
CA GLY A 238 4.48 1.45 -7.72
C GLY A 238 5.47 1.53 -6.55
N ALA A 239 5.84 2.74 -6.15
CA ALA A 239 6.81 2.97 -5.09
C ALA A 239 6.19 3.07 -3.69
N SER A 240 4.91 3.43 -3.58
CA SER A 240 4.27 3.75 -2.30
C SER A 240 3.79 2.51 -1.54
N ASN A 241 3.87 2.57 -0.21
CA ASN A 241 3.43 1.50 0.70
C ASN A 241 2.28 1.99 1.59
N PHE A 242 1.42 1.06 2.02
CA PHE A 242 0.41 1.34 3.03
C PHE A 242 0.88 0.87 4.40
N PHE A 243 1.73 1.69 5.03
CA PHE A 243 2.41 1.31 6.27
C PHE A 243 1.45 1.12 7.43
N GLU A 244 0.32 1.84 7.45
CA GLU A 244 -0.66 1.72 8.53
C GLU A 244 -1.30 0.34 8.55
N LEU A 245 -1.52 -0.27 7.38
CA LEU A 245 -2.01 -1.64 7.27
C LEU A 245 -0.89 -2.65 7.62
N ALA A 246 0.36 -2.35 7.30
CA ALA A 246 1.48 -3.22 7.64
C ALA A 246 1.76 -3.28 9.15
N VAL A 247 1.40 -2.21 9.89
CA VAL A 247 1.52 -2.14 11.35
C VAL A 247 0.30 -2.72 12.06
N ALA A 248 -0.87 -2.72 11.41
CA ALA A 248 -2.16 -3.19 11.95
C ALA A 248 -2.23 -4.72 12.08
#